data_AF-G5AIK6-F1
#
_entry.id   AF-G5AIK6-F1
#
_cell.length_a   1.000
_cell.length_b   1.000
_cell.length_c   1.000
_cell.angle_alpha   90.00
_cell.angle_beta   90.00
_cell.angle_gamma   90.00
#
_symmetry.space_group_name_H-M   'P 1'
#
loop_
_entity.id
_entity.type
_entity.pdbx_description
1 polymer ?
#
loop_
_entity_poly.entity_id
_entity_poly.type
_entity_poly.pdbx_seq_one_letter_code
_entity_poly.pdbx_strand_id
1 'polypeptide(L)'
;MVRVLKPFSVVLATALSLGLAAAADPTVSVLGDATYTIPESRGVICIGSGDVPTGTACPLKGDVASEACREGIPSYNGGECVAPKDAQCVIVTGTTWGCAFP
;
A
#
# COMPACT_ATOMS: atom_id res chain seq x y z
N MET A 1 -66.23 -29.58 -11.94
CA MET A 1 -65.81 -28.95 -10.67
C MET A 1 -64.30 -28.74 -10.74
N VAL A 2 -63.86 -27.51 -10.98
CA VAL A 2 -62.44 -27.18 -11.23
C VAL A 2 -61.73 -27.03 -9.89
N ARG A 3 -60.75 -27.89 -9.60
CA ARG A 3 -59.91 -27.77 -8.41
C ARG A 3 -58.81 -26.75 -8.67
N VAL A 4 -58.92 -25.60 -8.01
CA VAL A 4 -57.92 -24.52 -7.99
C VAL A 4 -56.71 -25.00 -7.20
N LEU A 5 -55.57 -25.24 -7.87
CA LEU A 5 -54.27 -25.32 -7.19
C LEU A 5 -53.67 -23.91 -7.10
N LYS A 6 -53.55 -23.45 -5.85
CA LYS A 6 -52.97 -22.19 -5.39
C LYS A 6 -51.53 -22.03 -5.93
N PRO A 7 -51.09 -20.84 -6.39
CA PRO A 7 -49.72 -20.64 -6.83
C PRO A 7 -48.78 -20.68 -5.63
N PHE A 8 -47.90 -21.68 -5.57
CA PHE A 8 -46.75 -21.65 -4.67
C PHE A 8 -45.79 -20.58 -5.19
N SER A 9 -45.88 -19.38 -4.63
CA SER A 9 -44.94 -18.29 -4.85
C SER A 9 -43.54 -18.74 -4.37
N VAL A 10 -42.68 -19.08 -5.33
CA VAL A 10 -41.25 -19.32 -5.09
C VAL A 10 -40.60 -17.95 -4.87
N VAL A 11 -40.22 -17.65 -3.64
CA VAL A 11 -39.45 -16.45 -3.30
C VAL A 11 -37.98 -16.76 -3.53
N LEU A 12 -37.40 -16.21 -4.60
CA LEU A 12 -35.97 -16.32 -4.92
C LEU A 12 -35.20 -15.27 -4.09
N ALA A 13 -34.68 -15.66 -2.93
CA ALA A 13 -33.84 -14.80 -2.12
C ALA A 13 -32.42 -14.74 -2.71
N THR A 14 -32.11 -13.70 -3.49
CA THR A 14 -30.74 -13.43 -3.95
C THR A 14 -29.95 -12.79 -2.80
N ALA A 15 -29.10 -13.58 -2.16
CA ALA A 15 -28.13 -13.06 -1.18
C ALA A 15 -27.02 -12.30 -1.92
N LEU A 16 -27.04 -10.97 -1.85
CA LEU A 16 -25.91 -10.14 -2.30
C LEU A 16 -24.80 -10.21 -1.24
N SER A 17 -23.74 -10.98 -1.53
CA SER A 17 -22.52 -10.97 -0.74
C SER A 17 -21.73 -9.70 -1.08
N LEU A 18 -21.72 -8.69 -0.19
CA LEU A 18 -20.78 -7.59 -0.31
C LEU A 18 -19.42 -8.08 0.20
N GLY A 19 -18.52 -8.43 -0.72
CA GLY A 19 -17.12 -8.67 -0.39
C GLY A 19 -16.48 -7.34 0.02
N LEU A 20 -16.11 -7.20 1.29
CA LEU A 20 -15.23 -6.12 1.74
C LEU A 20 -13.84 -6.39 1.15
N ALA A 21 -13.50 -5.70 0.06
CA ALA A 21 -12.10 -5.56 -0.33
C ALA A 21 -11.44 -4.66 0.72
N ALA A 22 -10.64 -5.24 1.62
CA ALA A 22 -9.76 -4.46 2.47
C ALA A 22 -8.78 -3.71 1.55
N ALA A 23 -8.85 -2.38 1.54
CA ALA A 23 -7.84 -1.57 0.88
C ALA A 23 -6.49 -1.88 1.56
N ALA A 24 -5.54 -2.44 0.82
CA ALA A 24 -4.19 -2.60 1.32
C ALA A 24 -3.54 -1.22 1.35
N ASP A 25 -2.95 -0.84 2.48
CA ASP A 25 -2.22 0.42 2.60
C ASP A 25 -1.09 0.47 1.57
N PRO A 26 -0.86 1.62 0.92
CA PRO A 26 0.16 1.73 -0.11
C PRO A 26 1.56 1.61 0.50
N THR A 27 2.43 0.82 -0.13
CA THR A 27 3.81 0.61 0.30
C THR A 27 4.80 1.24 -0.68
N VAL A 28 5.94 1.69 -0.17
CA VAL A 28 7.03 2.24 -0.98
C VAL A 28 8.38 1.68 -0.50
N SER A 29 9.23 1.27 -1.44
CA SER A 29 10.60 0.85 -1.15
C SER A 29 11.54 2.04 -1.16
N VAL A 30 12.46 2.08 -0.20
CA VAL A 30 13.54 3.07 -0.15
C VAL A 30 14.77 2.48 -0.83
N LEU A 31 15.43 3.26 -1.71
CA LEU A 31 16.58 2.82 -2.48
C LEU A 31 17.69 2.31 -1.55
N GLY A 32 18.05 1.04 -1.72
CA GLY A 32 19.10 0.38 -0.93
C GLY A 32 18.68 0.02 0.50
N ASP A 33 17.40 0.13 0.84
CA ASP A 33 16.88 -0.11 2.18
C ASP A 33 15.59 -0.97 2.15
N ALA A 34 14.70 -0.81 3.12
CA ALA A 34 13.51 -1.63 3.32
C ALA A 34 12.27 -1.04 2.64
N THR A 35 11.14 -1.75 2.76
CA THR A 35 9.83 -1.31 2.28
C THR A 35 8.99 -0.82 3.45
N TYR A 36 8.32 0.30 3.26
CA TYR A 36 7.54 0.98 4.30
C TYR A 36 6.10 1.18 3.84
N THR A 37 5.16 0.94 4.75
CA THR A 37 3.75 1.27 4.55
C THR A 37 3.53 2.75 4.83
N ILE A 38 2.90 3.45 3.89
CA ILE A 38 2.63 4.88 4.02
C ILE A 38 1.13 5.06 4.28
N PRO A 39 0.73 5.65 5.42
CA PRO A 39 -0.67 5.92 5.68
C PRO A 39 -1.23 6.90 4.64
N GLU A 40 -2.47 6.66 4.20
CA GLU A 40 -3.13 7.49 3.17
C GLU A 40 -3.20 8.98 3.57
N SER A 41 -3.20 9.28 4.87
CA SER A 41 -3.18 10.64 5.40
C SER A 41 -1.93 11.45 5.00
N ARG A 42 -0.84 10.79 4.61
CA ARG A 42 0.39 11.44 4.10
C ARG A 42 0.37 11.66 2.58
N GLY A 43 -0.69 11.23 1.90
CA GLY A 43 -0.87 11.38 0.46
C GLY A 43 -0.30 10.23 -0.36
N VAL A 44 -0.25 10.44 -1.68
CA VAL A 44 0.15 9.42 -2.64
C VAL A 44 1.65 9.14 -2.54
N ILE A 45 2.01 7.87 -2.49
CA ILE A 45 3.40 7.39 -2.42
C ILE A 45 4.26 7.89 -3.58
N CYS A 46 5.55 8.07 -3.30
CA CYS A 46 6.56 8.43 -4.30
C CYS A 46 6.76 7.32 -5.32
N ILE A 47 6.03 7.41 -6.43
CA ILE A 47 6.13 6.52 -7.58
C ILE A 47 6.00 7.32 -8.86
N GLY A 48 6.32 6.67 -9.97
CA GLY A 48 6.08 7.20 -11.32
C GLY A 48 7.37 7.40 -12.10
N SER A 49 7.23 8.01 -13.27
CA SER A 49 8.34 8.22 -14.19
C SER A 49 8.14 9.51 -14.99
N GLY A 50 9.24 10.14 -15.40
CA GLY A 50 9.23 11.40 -16.16
C GLY A 50 9.59 12.61 -15.28
N ASP A 51 9.17 13.80 -15.71
CA ASP A 51 9.58 15.06 -15.07
C ASP A 51 8.96 15.28 -13.69
N VAL A 52 7.80 14.68 -13.43
CA VAL A 52 7.04 14.84 -12.17
C VAL A 52 6.55 13.46 -11.71
N PRO A 53 6.69 13.12 -10.41
CA PRO A 53 6.16 11.86 -9.90
C PRO A 53 4.63 11.90 -9.75
N THR A 54 4.02 10.72 -9.64
CA THR A 54 2.58 10.57 -9.34
C THR A 54 2.25 11.01 -7.90
N GLY A 55 3.21 10.86 -6.99
CA GLY A 55 3.11 11.23 -5.59
C GLY A 55 4.48 11.54 -5.01
N THR A 56 4.54 12.05 -3.79
CA THR A 56 5.81 12.45 -3.16
C THR A 56 5.97 11.89 -1.76
N ALA A 57 4.99 11.13 -1.26
CA ALA A 57 5.03 10.60 0.08
C ALA A 57 6.11 9.50 0.20
N CYS A 58 7.02 9.71 1.14
CA CYS A 58 8.08 8.79 1.53
C CYS A 58 8.03 8.56 3.05
N PRO A 59 8.63 7.47 3.55
CA PRO A 59 8.68 7.24 4.99
C PRO A 59 9.45 8.34 5.71
N LEU A 60 8.95 8.68 6.89
CA LEU A 60 9.55 9.65 7.80
C LEU A 60 10.45 8.94 8.81
N LYS A 61 11.36 9.69 9.42
CA LYS A 61 12.20 9.18 10.49
C LYS A 61 11.34 8.53 11.58
N GLY A 62 11.70 7.31 11.98
CA GLY A 62 10.99 6.55 13.00
C GLY A 62 9.90 5.62 12.45
N ASP A 63 9.55 5.71 11.15
CA ASP A 63 8.66 4.73 10.54
C ASP A 63 9.32 3.34 10.55
N VAL A 64 8.53 2.33 10.92
CA VAL A 64 8.97 0.94 10.94
C VAL A 64 8.72 0.31 9.57
N ALA A 65 9.71 -0.39 9.04
CA ALA A 65 9.58 -1.11 7.79
C ALA A 65 8.55 -2.24 7.91
N SER A 66 7.69 -2.38 6.91
CA SER A 66 6.72 -3.48 6.83
C SER A 66 7.31 -4.72 6.20
N GLU A 67 8.28 -4.57 5.27
CA GLU A 67 8.87 -5.67 4.52
C GLU A 67 10.33 -5.41 4.16
N ALA A 68 11.02 -6.46 3.68
CA ALA A 68 12.40 -6.43 3.19
C ALA A 68 13.45 -5.94 4.21
N CYS A 69 13.14 -5.99 5.51
CA CYS A 69 14.12 -5.73 6.56
C CYS A 69 15.18 -6.84 6.60
N ARG A 70 16.46 -6.45 6.60
CA ARG A 70 17.59 -7.38 6.67
C ARG A 70 18.84 -6.68 7.21
N GLU A 71 19.78 -7.46 7.71
CA GLU A 71 21.07 -6.95 8.14
C GLU A 71 21.83 -6.24 7.01
N GLY A 72 22.58 -5.20 7.36
CA GLY A 72 23.48 -4.48 6.44
C GLY A 72 22.84 -3.36 5.63
N ILE A 73 21.57 -3.00 5.89
CA ILE A 73 20.92 -1.82 5.29
C ILE A 73 20.86 -0.65 6.28
N PRO A 74 20.74 0.60 5.81
CA PRO A 74 20.80 1.79 6.67
C PRO A 74 19.81 1.84 7.83
N SER A 75 18.59 1.29 7.65
CA SER A 75 17.55 1.30 8.67
C SER A 75 17.66 0.18 9.71
N TYR A 76 18.50 -0.83 9.47
CA TYR A 76 18.58 -2.00 10.34
C TYR A 76 19.23 -1.66 11.68
N ASN A 77 18.51 -1.94 12.76
CA ASN A 77 18.97 -1.80 14.13
C ASN A 77 18.48 -2.98 14.98
N GLY A 78 19.38 -3.94 15.25
CA GLY A 78 19.14 -4.98 16.26
C GLY A 78 17.98 -5.95 15.96
N GLY A 79 17.62 -6.14 14.70
CA GLY A 79 16.55 -7.06 14.26
C GLY A 79 15.31 -6.35 13.70
N GLU A 80 15.23 -5.04 13.85
CA GLU A 80 14.15 -4.22 13.30
C GLU A 80 14.72 -3.20 12.31
N CYS A 81 13.89 -2.74 11.37
CA CYS A 81 14.27 -1.71 10.42
C CYS A 81 13.41 -0.48 10.66
N VAL A 82 14.06 0.60 11.07
CA VAL A 82 13.42 1.88 11.38
C VAL A 82 14.07 2.96 10.55
N ALA A 83 13.26 3.73 9.82
CA ALA A 83 13.75 4.79 8.96
C ALA A 83 14.64 5.77 9.78
N PRO A 84 15.94 5.90 9.46
CA PRO A 84 16.87 6.70 10.26
C PRO A 84 16.69 8.21 10.03
N LYS A 85 16.11 8.58 8.88
CA LYS A 85 15.89 9.96 8.43
C LYS A 85 14.58 10.02 7.62
N ASP A 86 14.11 11.23 7.36
CA ASP A 86 13.04 11.44 6.40
C ASP A 86 13.56 11.12 4.99
N ALA A 87 12.94 10.17 4.32
CA ALA A 87 13.28 9.83 2.96
C ALA A 87 12.75 10.90 2.00
N GLN A 88 13.49 11.14 0.92
CA GLN A 88 13.18 12.12 -0.10
C GLN A 88 12.72 11.41 -1.38
N CYS A 89 11.68 11.95 -2.00
CA CYS A 89 11.23 11.51 -3.31
C CYS A 89 12.18 12.06 -4.39
N VAL A 90 12.96 11.18 -5.01
CA VAL A 90 14.00 11.52 -5.98
C VAL A 90 13.96 10.58 -7.18
N ILE A 91 14.67 10.91 -8.25
CA ILE A 91 14.90 9.98 -9.35
C ILE A 91 15.93 8.93 -8.90
N VAL A 92 15.50 7.68 -8.79
CA VAL A 92 16.35 6.57 -8.32
C VAL A 92 17.04 5.85 -9.48
N THR A 93 16.42 5.81 -10.66
CA THR A 93 16.96 5.17 -11.87
C THR A 93 16.39 5.82 -13.12
N GLY A 94 17.22 6.31 -14.03
CA GLY A 94 16.77 6.86 -15.31
C GLY A 94 15.85 8.07 -15.13
N THR A 95 14.55 7.87 -15.34
CA THR A 95 13.48 8.87 -15.08
C THR A 95 12.47 8.39 -14.03
N THR A 96 12.75 7.27 -13.35
CA THR A 96 11.88 6.65 -12.35
C THR A 96 12.07 7.28 -10.99
N TRP A 97 10.96 7.67 -10.37
CA TRP A 97 10.91 8.24 -9.03
C TRP A 97 10.81 7.14 -7.96
N GLY A 98 11.45 7.38 -6.83
CA GLY A 98 11.40 6.54 -5.65
C GLY A 98 11.96 7.26 -4.42
N CYS A 99 11.83 6.63 -3.26
CA CYS A 99 12.32 7.20 -2.01
C CYS A 99 13.81 6.87 -1.81
N ALA A 100 14.59 7.82 -1.29
CA ALA A 100 15.98 7.60 -0.86
C ALA A 100 16.29 8.40 0.41
N PHE A 101 17.17 7.89 1.27
CA PHE A 101 17.67 8.67 2.40
C PHE A 101 18.77 9.65 1.95
N PRO A 102 18.84 10.86 2.55
CA PRO A 102 19.89 11.84 2.27
C PRO A 102 21.22 11.52 2.97
#